data_AF-A0A402BEQ1-F1
#
_entry.id   AF-A0A402BEQ1-F1
#
_cell.length_a   1.000
_cell.length_b   1.000
_cell.length_c   1.000
_cell.angle_alpha   90.00
_cell.angle_beta   90.00
_cell.angle_gamma   90.00
#
_symmetry.space_group_name_H-M   'P 1'
#
loop_
_entity.id
_entity.type
_entity.pdbx_description
1 polymer ?
#
loop_
_entity_poly.entity_id
_entity_poly.type
_entity_poly.pdbx_seq_one_letter_code
_entity_poly.pdbx_strand_id
1 'polypeptide(L)'
;MLHTTVQTTDRALLLELTITPKSVGTNTFAARVMEAGTNRVKTDVTLDLYATNSDMDMGTKVIHLQPDGKDAFGAKDELTMDGHWQIRMEVHTHQQTLHQANVAFQILT
;
A
#
# COMPACT_ATOMS: atom_id res chain seq x y z
N MET A 1 -1.22 -13.70 -5.44
CA MET A 1 -0.97 -12.89 -4.23
C MET A 1 0.31 -12.11 -4.42
N LEU A 2 0.37 -10.87 -3.91
CA LEU A 2 1.60 -10.12 -3.64
C LEU A 2 1.76 -10.01 -2.13
N HIS A 3 2.98 -10.18 -1.62
CA HIS A 3 3.35 -9.85 -0.25
C HIS A 3 4.77 -9.28 -0.27
N THR A 4 4.96 -8.07 0.27
CA THR A 4 6.25 -7.39 0.25
C THR A 4 6.42 -6.49 1.46
N THR A 5 7.68 -6.21 1.81
CA THR A 5 8.03 -5.20 2.81
C THR A 5 8.95 -4.18 2.17
N VAL A 6 8.62 -2.90 2.30
CA VAL A 6 9.37 -1.78 1.73
C VAL A 6 9.66 -0.74 2.81
N GLN A 7 10.85 -0.15 2.78
CA GLN A 7 11.19 0.95 3.67
C GLN A 7 10.76 2.28 3.04
N THR A 8 10.27 3.21 3.85
CA THR A 8 9.96 4.57 3.36
C THR A 8 11.22 5.29 2.88
N THR A 9 11.07 6.25 1.98
CA THR A 9 12.18 7.00 1.36
C THR A 9 13.09 7.68 2.39
N ASP A 10 12.48 8.20 3.46
CA ASP A 10 13.18 8.83 4.59
C ASP A 10 13.72 7.82 5.62
N ARG A 11 13.53 6.52 5.37
CA ARG A 11 13.98 5.39 6.17
C ARG A 11 13.35 5.28 7.57
N ALA A 12 12.33 6.07 7.86
CA ALA A 12 11.70 6.10 9.18
C ALA A 12 10.81 4.88 9.46
N LEU A 13 10.17 4.33 8.43
CA LEU A 13 9.18 3.25 8.57
C LEU A 13 9.47 2.06 7.66
N LEU A 14 9.00 0.90 8.09
CA LEU A 14 8.84 -0.31 7.29
C LEU A 14 7.34 -0.53 7.03
N LEU A 15 6.98 -0.67 5.76
CA LEU A 15 5.62 -0.90 5.30
C LEU A 15 5.52 -2.32 4.74
N GLU A 16 4.69 -3.15 5.36
CA GLU A 16 4.32 -4.45 4.83
C GLU A 16 3.04 -4.28 3.99
N LEU A 17 3.01 -4.78 2.75
CA LEU A 17 1.86 -4.71 1.86
C LEU A 17 1.54 -6.12 1.31
N THR A 18 0.27 -6.51 1.45
CA THR A 18 -0.30 -7.72 0.86
C THR A 18 -1.45 -7.36 -0.06
N ILE A 19 -1.45 -7.92 -1.28
CA ILE A 19 -2.55 -7.79 -2.25
C ILE A 19 -3.03 -9.19 -2.64
N THR A 20 -4.31 -9.47 -2.43
CA THR A 20 -4.92 -10.78 -2.70
C THR A 20 -6.24 -10.61 -3.45
N PRO A 21 -6.43 -11.23 -4.63
CA PRO A 21 -5.58 -12.24 -5.25
C PRO A 21 -4.36 -11.71 -6.02
N LYS A 22 -4.20 -10.38 -6.20
CA LYS A 22 -3.28 -9.75 -7.17
C LYS A 22 -3.69 -10.13 -8.61
N SER A 23 -4.93 -9.81 -8.97
CA SER A 23 -5.49 -10.04 -10.31
C SER A 23 -6.34 -8.85 -10.77
N VAL A 24 -6.79 -8.88 -12.01
CA VAL A 24 -7.88 -8.01 -12.46
C VAL A 24 -9.14 -8.31 -11.64
N GLY A 25 -9.91 -7.28 -11.30
CA GLY A 25 -11.10 -7.34 -10.47
C GLY A 25 -10.86 -6.92 -9.02
N THR A 26 -11.73 -7.38 -8.12
CA THR A 26 -11.66 -7.03 -6.69
C THR A 26 -10.45 -7.67 -6.02
N ASN A 27 -9.65 -6.83 -5.38
CA ASN A 27 -8.53 -7.22 -4.54
C ASN A 27 -8.75 -6.74 -3.10
N THR A 28 -8.26 -7.53 -2.14
CA THR A 28 -8.06 -7.10 -0.76
C THR A 28 -6.64 -6.59 -0.63
N PHE A 29 -6.52 -5.36 -0.14
CA PHE A 29 -5.27 -4.70 0.22
C PHE A 29 -5.16 -4.72 1.73
N ALA A 30 -4.07 -5.26 2.25
CA ALA A 30 -3.76 -5.26 3.67
C ALA A 30 -2.35 -4.74 3.88
N ALA A 31 -2.15 -3.89 4.88
CA ALA A 31 -0.86 -3.30 5.15
C ALA A 31 -0.58 -3.17 6.65
N ARG A 32 0.71 -3.19 7.02
CA ARG A 32 1.18 -2.90 8.38
C ARG A 32 2.25 -1.82 8.31
N VAL A 33 2.22 -0.93 9.28
CA VAL A 33 3.19 0.16 9.42
C VAL A 33 4.01 -0.11 10.66
N MET A 34 5.33 -0.13 10.53
CA MET A 34 6.26 -0.37 11.63
C MET A 34 7.36 0.69 11.66
N GLU A 35 7.85 1.03 12.84
CA GLU A 35 9.06 1.84 12.99
C GLU A 35 10.29 1.07 12.50
N ALA A 36 11.10 1.70 11.66
CA ALA A 36 12.36 1.14 11.23
C ALA A 36 13.32 0.99 12.42
N GLY A 37 13.96 -0.17 12.53
CA GLY A 37 14.94 -0.48 13.58
C GLY A 37 14.36 -1.11 14.84
N THR A 38 13.12 -0.79 15.22
CA THR A 38 12.45 -1.40 16.41
C THR A 38 11.37 -2.40 16.03
N ASN A 39 10.87 -2.36 14.79
CA ASN A 39 9.71 -3.12 14.30
C ASN A 39 8.44 -2.91 15.15
N ARG A 40 8.38 -1.80 15.92
CA ARG A 40 7.19 -1.45 16.69
C ARG A 40 6.08 -1.05 15.72
N VAL A 41 4.92 -1.67 15.85
CA VAL A 41 3.74 -1.33 15.04
C VAL A 41 3.29 0.10 15.32
N LYS A 42 2.97 0.83 14.25
CA LYS A 42 2.27 2.11 14.28
C LYS A 42 0.84 1.96 13.78
N THR A 43 -0.11 2.14 14.67
CA THR A 43 -1.55 2.16 14.37
C THR A 43 -2.12 3.57 14.38
N ASP A 44 -1.40 4.53 14.95
CA ASP A 44 -1.81 5.92 15.12
C ASP A 44 -1.38 6.79 13.91
N VAL A 45 -1.78 6.37 12.71
CA VAL A 45 -1.46 6.97 11.42
C VAL A 45 -2.61 6.76 10.44
N THR A 46 -2.67 7.56 9.37
CA THR A 46 -3.49 7.23 8.19
C THR A 46 -2.60 6.62 7.11
N LEU A 47 -3.17 5.70 6.31
CA LEU A 47 -2.48 5.03 5.23
C LEU A 47 -3.35 4.97 3.98
N ASP A 48 -2.86 5.61 2.91
CA ASP A 48 -3.49 5.61 1.60
C ASP A 48 -2.58 4.93 0.56
N LEU A 49 -3.19 4.20 -0.38
CA LEU A 49 -2.50 3.64 -1.53
C LEU A 49 -2.90 4.38 -2.79
N TYR A 50 -1.92 4.79 -3.58
CA TYR A 50 -2.11 5.39 -4.89
C TYR A 50 -1.68 4.38 -5.94
N ALA A 51 -2.67 3.78 -6.61
CA ALA A 51 -2.47 2.76 -7.62
C ALA A 51 -2.49 3.39 -9.02
N THR A 52 -1.42 3.18 -9.77
CA THR A 52 -1.27 3.67 -11.15
C THR A 52 -0.87 2.50 -12.04
N ASN A 53 -1.57 2.29 -13.15
CA ASN A 53 -1.13 1.39 -14.21
C ASN A 53 -0.11 2.14 -15.09
N SER A 54 1.04 1.54 -15.37
CA SER A 54 2.12 2.17 -16.12
C SER A 54 2.09 1.85 -17.61
N ASP A 55 1.31 0.84 -18.02
CA ASP A 55 1.20 0.43 -19.41
C ASP A 55 0.19 1.30 -20.18
N MET A 56 -0.81 1.85 -19.48
CA MET A 56 -1.81 2.76 -20.04
C MET A 56 -2.22 3.83 -19.02
N ASP A 57 -2.37 5.08 -19.48
CA ASP A 57 -2.85 6.18 -18.64
C ASP A 57 -4.35 6.00 -18.30
N MET A 58 -4.59 5.41 -17.14
CA MET A 58 -5.91 5.25 -16.52
C MET A 58 -6.13 6.23 -15.37
N GLY A 59 -5.23 7.20 -15.20
CA GLY A 59 -5.13 8.01 -13.99
C GLY A 59 -4.60 7.25 -12.78
N THR A 60 -4.67 7.89 -11.61
CA THR A 60 -4.27 7.30 -10.33
C THR A 60 -5.51 7.07 -9.47
N LYS A 61 -5.71 5.82 -9.05
CA LYS A 61 -6.77 5.43 -8.10
C LYS A 61 -6.23 5.58 -6.67
N VAL A 62 -7.04 6.16 -5.79
CA VAL A 62 -6.72 6.26 -4.36
C VAL A 62 -7.53 5.20 -3.60
N ILE A 63 -6.85 4.42 -2.75
CA ILE A 63 -7.43 3.37 -1.92
C ILE A 63 -7.14 3.72 -0.47
N HIS A 64 -8.18 4.11 0.27
CA HIS A 64 -8.08 4.49 1.67
C HIS A 64 -8.10 3.26 2.57
N LEU A 65 -6.98 2.94 3.22
CA LEU A 65 -6.93 1.80 4.13
C LEU A 65 -7.45 2.19 5.52
N GLN A 66 -8.38 1.40 6.04
CA GLN A 66 -8.94 1.60 7.38
C GLN A 66 -8.26 0.66 8.38
N PRO A 67 -8.07 1.07 9.66
CA PRO A 67 -7.60 0.16 10.70
C PRO A 67 -8.49 -1.07 10.80
N ASP A 68 -7.91 -2.27 10.85
CA ASP A 68 -8.65 -3.54 10.91
C ASP A 68 -8.90 -4.05 12.34
N GLY A 69 -8.39 -3.32 13.35
CA GLY A 69 -8.47 -3.67 14.77
C GLY A 69 -7.44 -4.71 15.24
N LYS A 70 -6.50 -5.11 14.38
CA LYS A 70 -5.46 -6.12 14.64
C LYS A 70 -4.08 -5.64 14.20
N ASP A 71 -3.75 -4.40 14.53
CA ASP A 71 -2.44 -3.81 14.22
C ASP A 71 -2.11 -3.74 12.71
N ALA A 72 -3.15 -3.73 11.88
CA ALA A 72 -3.05 -3.61 10.43
C ALA A 72 -4.12 -2.66 9.87
N PHE A 73 -3.98 -2.36 8.58
CA PHE A 73 -4.87 -1.54 7.79
C PHE A 73 -5.37 -2.35 6.60
N GLY A 74 -6.61 -2.13 6.17
CA GLY A 74 -7.14 -2.84 5.02
C GLY A 74 -8.26 -2.13 4.27
N ALA A 75 -8.41 -2.52 3.01
CA ALA A 75 -9.52 -2.12 2.14
C ALA A 75 -9.75 -3.18 1.05
N LYS A 76 -10.91 -3.10 0.41
CA LYS A 76 -11.19 -3.81 -0.84
C LYS A 76 -11.38 -2.78 -1.94
N ASP A 77 -10.72 -2.99 -3.07
CA ASP A 77 -10.87 -2.15 -4.25
C ASP A 77 -10.56 -2.95 -5.51
N GLU A 78 -10.85 -2.39 -6.67
CA GLU A 78 -10.67 -3.01 -7.97
C GLU A 78 -9.38 -2.56 -8.66
N LEU A 79 -8.66 -3.52 -9.23
CA LEU A 79 -7.63 -3.29 -10.24
C LEU A 79 -8.24 -3.66 -11.59
N THR A 80 -8.33 -2.70 -12.50
CA THR A 80 -9.21 -2.79 -13.67
C THR A 80 -8.55 -3.36 -14.92
N MET A 81 -7.23 -3.61 -14.87
CA MET A 81 -6.44 -4.00 -16.03
C MET A 81 -5.25 -4.87 -15.61
N ASP A 82 -4.83 -5.75 -16.50
CA ASP A 82 -3.55 -6.45 -16.40
C ASP A 82 -2.37 -5.51 -16.69
N GLY A 83 -1.15 -6.03 -16.68
CA GLY A 83 0.05 -5.25 -16.95
C GLY A 83 0.77 -4.75 -15.70
N HIS A 84 1.57 -3.71 -15.86
CA HIS A 84 2.44 -3.16 -14.82
C HIS A 84 1.71 -2.14 -13.96
N TRP A 85 1.78 -2.35 -12.66
CA TRP A 85 1.18 -1.50 -11.65
C TRP A 85 2.24 -0.98 -10.69
N GLN A 86 2.09 0.28 -10.29
CA GLN A 86 2.80 0.90 -9.19
C GLN A 86 1.83 1.28 -8.09
N ILE A 87 2.14 0.90 -6.85
CA ILE A 87 1.50 1.42 -5.64
C ILE A 87 2.47 2.39 -4.99
N ARG A 88 2.08 3.66 -4.85
CA ARG A 88 2.69 4.58 -3.90
C ARG A 88 1.90 4.52 -2.59
N MET A 89 2.58 4.15 -1.52
CA MET A 89 2.03 4.10 -0.16
C MET A 89 2.32 5.42 0.53
N GLU A 90 1.31 6.09 1.07
CA GLU A 90 1.47 7.34 1.82
C GLU A 90 0.98 7.15 3.26
N VAL A 91 1.89 7.34 4.22
CA VAL A 91 1.60 7.30 5.65
C VAL A 91 1.62 8.72 6.17
N HIS A 92 0.51 9.20 6.73
CA HIS A 92 0.47 10.47 7.45
C HIS A 92 0.43 10.24 8.96
N THR A 93 1.34 10.89 9.66
CA THR A 93 1.34 10.93 11.13
C THR A 93 0.46 12.06 11.65
N HIS A 94 0.09 12.02 12.94
CA HIS A 94 -0.60 13.13 13.61
C HIS A 94 0.13 14.45 13.54
N GLN A 95 1.46 14.41 13.48
CA GLN A 95 2.31 15.60 13.31
C GLN A 95 2.38 16.09 11.85
N GLN A 96 1.47 15.62 10.99
CA GLN A 96 1.39 15.95 9.56
C GLN A 96 2.67 15.62 8.78
N THR A 97 3.51 14.73 9.32
CA THR A 97 4.68 14.22 8.58
C THR A 97 4.21 13.14 7.62
N LEU A 98 4.61 13.29 6.35
CA LEU A 98 4.36 12.34 5.27
C LEU A 98 5.56 11.41 5.10
N HIS A 99 5.31 10.10 5.16
CA HIS A 99 6.27 9.08 4.78
C HIS A 99 5.76 8.33 3.55
N GLN A 100 6.63 8.06 2.58
CA GLN A 100 6.23 7.44 1.32
C GLN A 100 7.10 6.25 0.96
N ALA A 101 6.52 5.25 0.32
CA ALA A 101 7.24 4.14 -0.32
C ALA A 101 6.56 3.75 -1.64
N ASN A 102 7.30 3.08 -2.54
CA ASN A 102 6.76 2.60 -3.81
C ASN A 102 6.94 1.08 -3.94
N VAL A 103 5.91 0.42 -4.46
CA VAL A 103 5.91 -1.02 -4.79
C VAL A 103 5.48 -1.18 -6.24
N ALA A 104 6.31 -1.81 -7.05
CA ALA A 104 5.97 -2.19 -8.42
C ALA A 104 5.61 -3.69 -8.48
N PHE A 105 4.60 -4.03 -9.27
CA PHE A 105 4.22 -5.42 -9.52
C PHE A 105 3.52 -5.55 -10.87
N GLN A 106 3.37 -6.80 -11.35
CA GLN A 106 2.67 -7.10 -12.59
C GLN A 106 1.45 -7.98 -12.31
N ILE A 107 0.34 -7.68 -12.98
CA ILE A 107 -0.81 -8.58 -13.10
C ILE A 107 -0.71 -9.27 -14.47
N LEU A 108 -0.81 -10.59 -14.47
CA LEU A 108 -0.89 -11.40 -15.68
C LEU A 108 -2.33 -11.88 -15.85
N THR A 109 -2.76 -11.98 -17.10
CA THR A 109 -4.04 -12.54 -17.53
C THR A 109 -4.06 -14.06 -17.44
#